data_AF-A0A1S3QS16-F1
#
_entry.id   AF-A0A1S3QS16-F1
#
_cell.length_a   1.000
_cell.length_b   1.000
_cell.length_c   1.000
_cell.angle_alpha   90.00
_cell.angle_beta   90.00
_cell.angle_gamma   90.00
#
_symmetry.space_group_name_H-M   'P 1'
#
loop_
_entity.id
_entity.type
_entity.pdbx_description
1 polymer ?
#
loop_
_entity_poly.entity_id
_entity_poly.type
_entity_poly.pdbx_seq_one_letter_code
_entity_poly.pdbx_strand_id
1 'polypeptide(L)'
;MTAARGPQSSYKKYFGGERNMSHPSYSSSRQLYSNPVAVRSSRVSFGLSSAAPGVYATRTQRLRSSAPMPRLSSETLNFSLSDAVNSEFKTNRTNEKAQMQSLNDRFASYIEKVRFLEQQNKILQAELEQLRGKGTSRSRIGDLYEDEMRELRRQVDQLTNEKARVEVHRDNLSDDVDRLREKLQEEMMQREESESTMQSFRGDVDNAALSRLDLERKVESLQEEINFLKKLHDEELLELQSQVQVSQQVQMDIDVVKPDLTGALRDVRSQYENLASKNMQESDDWYKSKFADLTDSAARNNESLRIAKQEVNDYRRQVQALTCEIDALKGSNESMERQMREMEENFSMESSGYQDNISGMEEDIRTMKDEMARHLREYQDLLNVKMALDIEIATYRKLLEGRGEIATYRKLLEGRGEIATYRKLLEGRGEIATYRKLLEGRG
;
A
#
# COMPACT_ATOMS: atom_id res chain seq x y z
N MET A 1 -34.03 45.02 61.99
CA MET A 1 -34.19 44.64 60.57
C MET A 1 -33.49 45.66 59.71
N THR A 2 -32.34 45.32 59.13
CA THR A 2 -31.81 45.79 57.84
C THR A 2 -30.42 45.16 57.68
N ALA A 3 -30.25 44.42 56.59
CA ALA A 3 -29.15 43.50 56.36
C ALA A 3 -27.89 44.21 55.82
N ALA A 4 -26.73 43.73 56.27
CA ALA A 4 -25.42 44.12 55.77
C ALA A 4 -25.19 43.57 54.35
N ARG A 5 -24.76 44.45 53.44
CA ARG A 5 -24.27 44.10 52.09
C ARG A 5 -22.74 44.18 52.12
N GLY A 6 -22.06 43.05 51.98
CA GLY A 6 -20.60 42.99 51.83
C GLY A 6 -20.12 43.39 50.43
N PRO A 7 -18.82 43.73 50.27
CA PRO A 7 -18.25 44.16 48.99
C PRO A 7 -18.06 42.97 48.03
N GLN A 8 -18.50 43.12 46.79
CA GLN A 8 -18.30 42.12 45.74
C GLN A 8 -16.89 42.19 45.14
N SER A 9 -16.24 41.02 45.12
CA SER A 9 -14.93 40.77 44.52
C SER A 9 -14.98 40.87 42.98
N SER A 10 -14.06 41.64 42.41
CA SER A 10 -13.96 41.95 40.98
C SER A 10 -13.15 40.91 40.18
N TYR A 11 -13.19 39.64 40.57
CA TYR A 11 -12.31 38.60 39.99
C TYR A 11 -12.91 37.84 38.80
N LYS A 12 -14.11 38.21 38.32
CA LYS A 12 -14.87 37.40 37.33
C LYS A 12 -14.95 37.98 35.91
N LYS A 13 -14.11 38.98 35.57
CA LYS A 13 -14.16 39.66 34.26
C LYS A 13 -12.99 39.39 33.30
N TYR A 14 -11.96 38.63 33.71
CA TYR A 14 -10.78 38.39 32.85
C TYR A 14 -10.44 36.92 32.57
N PHE A 15 -11.17 35.96 33.14
CA PHE A 15 -10.98 34.54 32.81
C PHE A 15 -12.24 34.02 32.13
N GLY A 16 -12.08 33.76 30.83
CA GLY A 16 -13.14 33.39 29.88
C GLY A 16 -13.81 32.07 30.22
N GLY A 17 -15.03 31.96 29.68
CA GLY A 17 -15.97 30.87 29.90
C GLY A 17 -15.53 29.53 29.34
N GLU A 18 -16.10 28.49 29.94
CA GLU A 18 -16.17 27.12 29.46
C GLU A 18 -16.55 27.10 27.98
N ARG A 19 -15.65 26.59 27.12
CA ARG A 19 -15.98 26.22 25.75
C ARG A 19 -16.45 24.77 25.74
N ASN A 20 -17.72 24.58 25.40
CA ASN A 20 -18.29 23.30 24.97
C ASN A 20 -17.39 22.69 23.87
N MET A 21 -16.78 21.55 24.19
CA MET A 21 -16.11 20.70 23.21
C MET A 21 -17.18 20.02 22.34
N SER A 22 -17.33 20.53 21.12
CA SER A 22 -18.09 19.89 20.05
C SER A 22 -17.17 18.93 19.32
N HIS A 23 -17.45 17.63 19.42
CA HIS A 23 -16.75 16.59 18.68
C HIS A 23 -16.95 16.77 17.16
N PRO A 24 -15.89 16.71 16.33
CA PRO A 24 -16.05 16.54 14.90
C PRO A 24 -16.48 15.09 14.62
N SER A 25 -17.65 14.93 14.02
CA SER A 25 -18.12 13.63 13.52
C SER A 25 -17.31 13.26 12.28
N TYR A 26 -16.36 12.35 12.41
CA TYR A 26 -15.68 11.74 11.28
C TYR A 26 -16.69 10.85 10.52
N SER A 27 -17.22 11.38 9.42
CA SER A 27 -18.07 10.63 8.49
C SER A 27 -17.21 9.66 7.69
N SER A 28 -17.01 8.45 8.21
CA SER A 28 -16.49 7.33 7.42
C SER A 28 -17.54 6.84 6.44
N SER A 29 -17.49 7.36 5.21
CA SER A 29 -18.16 6.77 4.06
C SER A 29 -17.42 5.48 3.65
N ARG A 30 -17.69 4.36 4.32
CA ARG A 30 -17.40 3.03 3.77
C ARG A 30 -18.57 2.61 2.89
N GLN A 31 -18.47 2.92 1.60
CA GLN A 31 -19.29 2.28 0.57
C GLN A 31 -18.87 0.81 0.47
N LEU A 32 -19.74 -0.08 0.96
CA LEU A 32 -19.70 -1.50 0.67
C LEU A 32 -20.22 -1.73 -0.75
N TYR A 33 -19.31 -1.89 -1.70
CA TYR A 33 -19.60 -2.55 -2.97
C TYR A 33 -19.16 -4.01 -2.85
N SER A 34 -20.10 -4.90 -2.50
CA SER A 34 -19.95 -6.33 -2.79
C SER A 34 -21.34 -6.99 -2.88
N ASN A 35 -21.92 -6.92 -4.07
CA ASN A 35 -22.57 -8.06 -4.71
C ASN A 35 -23.02 -7.63 -6.12
N PRO A 36 -22.75 -8.49 -7.11
CA PRO A 36 -23.91 -9.05 -7.77
C PRO A 36 -23.81 -10.57 -7.99
N VAL A 37 -24.92 -11.21 -7.65
CA VAL A 37 -25.60 -12.20 -8.50
C VAL A 37 -24.81 -13.48 -8.79
N ALA A 38 -25.02 -14.47 -7.92
CA ALA A 38 -24.93 -15.86 -8.31
C ALA A 38 -25.96 -16.17 -9.40
N VAL A 39 -25.53 -16.20 -10.67
CA VAL A 39 -26.30 -16.79 -11.76
C VAL A 39 -26.30 -18.29 -11.57
N ARG A 40 -27.30 -18.77 -10.84
CA ARG A 40 -27.64 -20.19 -10.76
C ARG A 40 -28.51 -20.51 -11.97
N SER A 41 -27.91 -20.95 -13.07
CA SER A 41 -28.66 -21.58 -14.16
C SER A 41 -28.05 -22.93 -14.55
N SER A 42 -28.84 -23.94 -14.18
CA SER A 42 -29.12 -25.18 -14.90
C SER A 42 -27.95 -25.97 -15.51
N ARG A 43 -27.79 -27.20 -15.02
CA ARG A 43 -27.88 -28.41 -15.85
C ARG A 43 -28.16 -29.62 -14.96
N VAL A 44 -29.44 -30.00 -14.96
CA VAL A 44 -29.88 -31.37 -14.67
C VAL A 44 -29.24 -32.28 -15.71
N SER A 45 -28.38 -33.20 -15.27
CA SER A 45 -27.95 -34.33 -16.09
C SER A 45 -28.52 -35.59 -15.48
N PHE A 46 -29.56 -36.11 -16.14
CA PHE A 46 -30.04 -37.46 -15.90
C PHE A 46 -28.96 -38.43 -16.39
N GLY A 47 -28.35 -39.15 -15.46
CA GLY A 47 -27.50 -40.30 -15.76
C GLY A 47 -28.37 -41.47 -16.22
N LEU A 48 -28.65 -41.55 -17.52
CA LEU A 48 -29.06 -42.78 -18.19
C LEU A 48 -27.83 -43.38 -18.89
N SER A 49 -27.10 -44.24 -18.20
CA SER A 49 -26.18 -45.16 -18.87
C SER A 49 -26.95 -46.44 -19.20
N SER A 50 -27.52 -46.49 -20.40
CA SER A 50 -28.05 -47.71 -20.99
C SER A 50 -26.87 -48.64 -21.30
N ALA A 51 -26.78 -49.74 -20.55
CA ALA A 51 -25.95 -50.87 -20.90
C ALA A 51 -26.32 -51.37 -22.31
N ALA A 52 -25.30 -51.66 -23.12
CA ALA A 52 -25.45 -52.35 -24.39
C ALA A 52 -26.10 -53.72 -24.17
N PRO A 53 -27.15 -54.12 -24.92
CA PRO A 53 -27.58 -55.50 -24.92
C PRO A 53 -26.59 -56.32 -25.76
N GLY A 54 -25.90 -57.24 -25.07
CA GLY A 54 -25.07 -58.26 -25.68
C GLY A 54 -25.84 -59.11 -26.69
N VAL A 55 -25.13 -59.48 -27.75
CA VAL A 55 -25.59 -60.33 -28.83
C VAL A 55 -25.74 -61.75 -28.29
N TYR A 56 -26.98 -62.23 -28.11
CA TYR A 56 -27.25 -63.64 -27.87
C TYR A 56 -27.18 -64.40 -29.20
N ALA A 57 -26.10 -65.15 -29.41
CA ALA A 57 -26.00 -66.13 -30.49
C ALA A 57 -26.84 -67.37 -30.11
N THR A 58 -28.02 -67.54 -30.71
CA THR A 58 -28.78 -68.79 -30.62
C THR A 58 -28.22 -69.80 -31.62
N ARG A 59 -27.60 -70.82 -31.05
CA ARG A 59 -27.05 -72.01 -31.70
C ARG A 59 -28.18 -72.83 -32.34
N THR A 60 -28.20 -72.93 -33.67
CA THR A 60 -29.07 -73.85 -34.41
C THR A 60 -28.58 -75.29 -34.21
N GLN A 61 -29.37 -76.11 -33.51
CA GLN A 61 -29.18 -77.56 -33.45
C GLN A 61 -29.62 -78.17 -34.79
N ARG A 62 -28.66 -78.72 -35.54
CA ARG A 62 -28.92 -79.69 -36.60
C ARG A 62 -29.29 -81.02 -35.97
N LEU A 63 -30.55 -81.43 -36.07
CA LEU A 63 -30.95 -82.81 -35.84
C LEU A 63 -30.79 -83.58 -37.16
N ARG A 64 -29.79 -84.46 -37.16
CA ARG A 64 -29.48 -85.43 -38.21
C ARG A 64 -30.19 -86.73 -37.79
N SER A 65 -31.33 -87.05 -38.39
CA SER A 65 -31.98 -88.34 -38.19
C SER A 65 -31.37 -89.37 -39.14
N SER A 66 -30.62 -90.31 -38.58
CA SER A 66 -30.21 -91.55 -39.24
C SER A 66 -31.20 -92.65 -38.88
N ALA A 67 -32.03 -93.05 -39.84
CA ALA A 67 -32.79 -94.30 -39.79
C ALA A 67 -32.35 -95.21 -40.96
N PRO A 68 -32.41 -96.54 -40.80
CA PRO A 68 -31.74 -97.50 -41.68
C PRO A 68 -32.57 -97.85 -42.91
N MET A 69 -31.89 -98.08 -44.04
CA MET A 69 -32.47 -98.59 -45.28
C MET A 69 -32.94 -100.04 -45.13
N PRO A 70 -34.18 -100.41 -45.54
CA PRO A 70 -34.53 -101.78 -45.80
C PRO A 70 -34.08 -102.20 -47.20
N ARG A 71 -33.69 -103.47 -47.31
CA ARG A 71 -33.23 -104.12 -48.53
C ARG A 71 -34.39 -104.30 -49.53
N LEU A 72 -34.03 -104.17 -50.80
CA LEU A 72 -34.89 -104.35 -51.98
C LEU A 72 -35.28 -105.82 -52.18
N SER A 73 -36.53 -106.03 -52.58
CA SER A 73 -36.98 -107.17 -53.38
C SER A 73 -37.93 -106.64 -54.46
N SER A 74 -37.64 -107.03 -55.72
CA SER A 74 -38.46 -107.07 -56.96
C SER A 74 -39.90 -106.53 -56.88
N GLU A 75 -40.49 -105.85 -57.85
CA GLU A 75 -40.24 -105.61 -59.29
C GLU A 75 -41.31 -104.58 -59.75
N THR A 76 -41.26 -104.14 -61.01
CA THR A 76 -42.21 -103.28 -61.75
C THR A 76 -41.98 -101.75 -61.69
N LEU A 77 -41.54 -101.21 -62.83
CA LEU A 77 -41.30 -99.77 -63.09
C LEU A 77 -42.62 -99.05 -63.36
N ASN A 78 -42.93 -97.98 -62.62
CA ASN A 78 -44.10 -97.13 -62.82
C ASN A 78 -43.67 -95.67 -63.13
N PHE A 79 -43.65 -95.31 -64.42
CA PHE A 79 -43.15 -94.01 -64.92
C PHE A 79 -44.03 -92.79 -64.56
N SER A 80 -45.29 -92.98 -64.14
CA SER A 80 -46.20 -91.86 -63.80
C SER A 80 -45.87 -91.17 -62.46
N LEU A 81 -45.16 -91.84 -61.55
CA LEU A 81 -44.80 -91.27 -60.24
C LEU A 81 -43.57 -90.35 -60.34
N SER A 82 -42.70 -90.57 -61.33
CA SER A 82 -41.45 -89.81 -61.50
C SER A 82 -41.68 -88.41 -62.10
N ASP A 83 -42.68 -88.24 -62.96
CA ASP A 83 -43.04 -86.92 -63.52
C ASP A 83 -43.74 -86.01 -62.49
N ALA A 84 -44.56 -86.57 -61.61
CA ALA A 84 -45.17 -85.83 -60.50
C ALA A 84 -44.09 -85.32 -59.51
N VAL A 85 -43.12 -86.16 -59.17
CA VAL A 85 -41.99 -85.78 -58.30
C VAL A 85 -41.05 -84.75 -58.97
N ASN A 86 -40.85 -84.83 -60.29
CA ASN A 86 -40.05 -83.85 -61.04
C ASN A 86 -40.76 -82.49 -61.16
N SER A 87 -42.09 -82.49 -61.29
CA SER A 87 -42.94 -81.31 -61.21
C SER A 87 -42.81 -80.61 -59.85
N GLU A 88 -42.96 -81.37 -58.76
CA GLU A 88 -42.82 -80.84 -57.39
C GLU A 88 -41.40 -80.35 -57.08
N PHE A 89 -40.37 -80.99 -57.63
CA PHE A 89 -38.99 -80.53 -57.48
C PHE A 89 -38.73 -79.21 -58.21
N LYS A 90 -39.31 -79.03 -59.41
CA LYS A 90 -39.23 -77.76 -60.16
C LYS A 90 -39.95 -76.64 -59.43
N THR A 91 -41.14 -76.88 -58.87
CA THR A 91 -41.89 -75.88 -58.09
C THR A 91 -41.16 -75.50 -56.81
N ASN A 92 -40.56 -76.47 -56.10
CA ASN A 92 -39.76 -76.20 -54.91
C ASN A 92 -38.50 -75.40 -55.24
N ARG A 93 -37.80 -75.71 -56.34
CA ARG A 93 -36.62 -74.95 -56.77
C ARG A 93 -36.96 -73.54 -57.22
N THR A 94 -38.12 -73.32 -57.85
CA THR A 94 -38.59 -71.97 -58.18
C THR A 94 -38.99 -71.18 -56.94
N ASN A 95 -39.61 -71.82 -55.94
CA ASN A 95 -39.94 -71.19 -54.66
C ASN A 95 -38.68 -70.83 -53.86
N GLU A 96 -37.69 -71.71 -53.78
CA GLU A 96 -36.40 -71.44 -53.13
C GLU A 96 -35.64 -70.32 -53.85
N LYS A 97 -35.65 -70.31 -55.19
CA LYS A 97 -35.09 -69.22 -55.99
C LYS A 97 -35.80 -67.88 -55.72
N ALA A 98 -37.13 -67.87 -55.61
CA ALA A 98 -37.90 -66.67 -55.27
C ALA A 98 -37.61 -66.16 -53.86
N GLN A 99 -37.46 -67.06 -52.88
CA GLN A 99 -37.05 -66.70 -51.51
C GLN A 99 -35.63 -66.12 -51.47
N MET A 100 -34.69 -66.75 -52.18
CA MET A 100 -33.31 -66.26 -52.31
C MET A 100 -33.26 -64.90 -53.01
N GLN A 101 -34.15 -64.67 -53.98
CA GLN A 101 -34.26 -63.38 -54.66
C GLN A 101 -34.82 -62.30 -53.72
N SER A 102 -35.90 -62.58 -52.99
CA SER A 102 -36.45 -61.67 -51.97
C SER A 102 -35.43 -61.33 -50.86
N LEU A 103 -34.63 -62.32 -50.44
CA LEU A 103 -33.57 -62.11 -49.46
C LEU A 103 -32.44 -61.24 -50.03
N ASN A 104 -32.05 -61.46 -51.29
CA ASN A 104 -31.06 -60.63 -51.98
C ASN A 104 -31.56 -59.18 -52.17
N ASP A 105 -32.82 -59.00 -52.54
CA ASP A 105 -33.41 -57.66 -52.69
C ASP A 105 -33.40 -56.92 -51.34
N ARG A 106 -33.67 -57.65 -50.24
CA ARG A 106 -33.56 -57.10 -48.89
C ARG A 106 -32.11 -56.79 -48.51
N PHE A 107 -31.14 -57.63 -48.87
CA PHE A 107 -29.72 -57.32 -48.65
C PHE A 107 -29.25 -56.12 -49.48
N ALA A 108 -29.69 -55.99 -50.73
CA ALA A 108 -29.40 -54.83 -51.56
C ALA A 108 -29.93 -53.55 -50.90
N SER A 109 -31.16 -53.57 -50.37
CA SER A 109 -31.72 -52.43 -49.63
C SER A 109 -30.94 -52.09 -48.35
N TYR A 110 -30.42 -53.09 -47.63
CA TYR A 110 -29.56 -52.86 -46.46
C TYR A 110 -28.20 -52.29 -46.84
N ILE A 111 -27.58 -52.77 -47.91
CA ILE A 111 -26.31 -52.25 -48.43
C ILE A 111 -26.49 -50.79 -48.86
N GLU A 112 -27.58 -50.47 -49.54
CA GLU A 112 -27.90 -49.10 -49.92
C GLU A 112 -28.13 -48.20 -48.70
N LYS A 113 -28.80 -48.71 -47.67
CA LYS A 113 -28.97 -47.99 -46.40
C LYS A 113 -27.64 -47.77 -45.67
N VAL A 114 -26.75 -48.76 -45.64
CA VAL A 114 -25.42 -48.62 -45.04
C VAL A 114 -24.60 -47.59 -45.81
N ARG A 115 -24.58 -47.64 -47.14
CA ARG A 115 -23.90 -46.64 -47.97
C ARG A 115 -24.45 -45.23 -47.74
N PHE A 116 -25.77 -45.08 -47.63
CA PHE A 116 -26.40 -43.81 -47.29
C PHE A 116 -25.96 -43.31 -45.92
N LEU A 117 -25.94 -44.18 -44.90
CA LEU A 117 -25.49 -43.83 -43.55
C LEU A 117 -23.99 -43.53 -43.49
N GLU A 118 -23.16 -44.25 -44.23
CA GLU A 118 -21.73 -43.98 -44.36
C GLU A 118 -21.48 -42.64 -45.02
N GLN A 119 -22.22 -42.33 -46.10
CA GLN A 119 -22.15 -41.03 -46.76
C GLN A 119 -22.61 -39.91 -45.82
N GLN A 120 -23.69 -40.12 -45.08
CA GLN A 120 -24.19 -39.15 -44.10
C GLN A 120 -23.19 -38.94 -42.95
N ASN A 121 -22.58 -40.01 -42.43
CA ASN A 121 -21.53 -39.91 -41.42
C ASN A 121 -20.30 -39.19 -41.95
N LYS A 122 -19.91 -39.41 -43.21
CA LYS A 122 -18.80 -38.70 -43.83
C LYS A 122 -19.07 -37.20 -43.96
N ILE A 123 -20.31 -36.82 -44.28
CA ILE A 123 -20.73 -35.41 -44.32
C ILE A 123 -20.70 -34.80 -42.92
N LEU A 124 -21.28 -35.49 -41.92
CA LEU A 124 -21.29 -35.02 -40.53
C LEU A 124 -19.88 -34.89 -39.94
N GLN A 125 -18.97 -35.80 -40.29
CA GLN A 125 -17.55 -35.71 -39.92
C GLN A 125 -16.89 -34.47 -40.53
N ALA A 126 -17.11 -34.21 -41.82
CA ALA A 126 -16.57 -33.02 -42.49
C ALA A 126 -17.13 -31.71 -41.89
N GLU A 127 -18.42 -31.69 -41.54
CA GLU A 127 -19.05 -30.54 -40.88
C GLU A 127 -18.49 -30.30 -39.47
N LEU A 128 -18.26 -31.36 -38.69
CA LEU A 128 -17.60 -31.28 -37.38
C LEU A 128 -16.16 -30.76 -37.47
N GLU A 129 -15.39 -31.23 -38.45
CA GLU A 129 -14.03 -30.76 -38.72
C GLU A 129 -14.02 -29.26 -39.04
N GLN A 130 -14.95 -28.81 -39.90
CA GLN A 130 -15.09 -27.41 -40.29
C GLN A 130 -15.49 -26.51 -39.11
N LEU A 131 -16.40 -26.98 -38.25
CA LEU A 131 -16.81 -26.25 -37.05
C LEU A 131 -15.69 -26.16 -36.01
N ARG A 132 -14.89 -27.24 -35.83
CA ARG A 132 -13.70 -27.22 -34.98
C ARG A 132 -12.64 -26.24 -35.49
N GLY A 133 -12.42 -26.19 -36.81
CA GLY A 133 -11.52 -25.20 -37.43
C GLY A 133 -11.94 -23.75 -37.16
N LYS A 134 -13.24 -23.46 -37.19
CA LYS A 134 -13.79 -22.12 -36.87
C LYS A 134 -13.60 -21.74 -35.39
N GLY A 135 -13.63 -22.70 -34.46
CA GLY A 135 -13.34 -22.47 -33.04
C GLY A 135 -11.93 -21.89 -32.81
N THR A 136 -10.95 -22.32 -33.59
CA THR A 136 -9.56 -21.83 -33.53
C THR A 136 -9.45 -20.36 -33.96
N SER A 137 -10.26 -19.92 -34.92
CA SER A 137 -10.31 -18.51 -35.33
C SER A 137 -10.92 -17.60 -34.26
N ARG A 138 -11.90 -18.12 -33.49
CA ARG A 138 -12.48 -17.42 -32.34
C ARG A 138 -11.50 -17.31 -31.17
N SER A 139 -10.67 -18.35 -30.94
CA SER A 139 -9.58 -18.31 -29.96
C SER A 139 -8.54 -17.26 -30.30
N ARG A 140 -8.08 -17.23 -31.57
CA ARG A 140 -7.06 -16.27 -32.03
C ARG A 140 -7.47 -14.81 -31.83
N ILE A 141 -8.75 -14.49 -31.99
CA ILE A 141 -9.27 -13.14 -31.72
C ILE A 141 -9.27 -12.86 -30.20
N GLY A 142 -9.60 -13.85 -29.37
CA GLY A 142 -9.48 -13.75 -27.91
C GLY A 142 -8.05 -13.48 -27.47
N ASP A 143 -7.08 -14.22 -28.01
CA ASP A 143 -5.65 -14.07 -27.71
C ASP A 143 -5.16 -12.65 -28.03
N LEU A 144 -5.58 -12.07 -29.16
CA LEU A 144 -5.24 -10.68 -29.52
C LEU A 144 -5.80 -9.65 -28.54
N TYR A 145 -7.05 -9.82 -28.08
CA TYR A 145 -7.63 -8.93 -27.07
C TYR A 145 -6.97 -9.13 -25.70
N GLU A 146 -6.56 -10.35 -25.35
CA GLU A 146 -5.82 -10.63 -24.12
C GLU A 146 -4.43 -9.99 -24.13
N ASP A 147 -3.73 -10.05 -25.26
CA ASP A 147 -2.43 -9.39 -25.41
C ASP A 147 -2.57 -7.86 -25.37
N GLU A 148 -3.58 -7.28 -26.03
CA GLU A 148 -3.86 -5.83 -25.95
C GLU A 148 -4.20 -5.41 -24.51
N MET A 149 -5.02 -6.20 -23.80
CA MET A 149 -5.31 -5.96 -22.37
C MET A 149 -4.06 -6.05 -21.51
N ARG A 150 -3.15 -6.98 -21.80
CA ARG A 150 -1.88 -7.12 -21.07
C ARG A 150 -0.98 -5.91 -21.30
N GLU A 151 -0.91 -5.44 -22.54
CA GLU A 151 -0.13 -4.25 -22.91
C GLU A 151 -0.71 -2.98 -22.28
N LEU A 152 -2.02 -2.79 -22.32
CA LEU A 152 -2.68 -1.65 -21.65
C LEU A 152 -2.44 -1.67 -20.13
N ARG A 153 -2.49 -2.84 -19.48
CA ARG A 153 -2.14 -2.97 -18.05
C ARG A 153 -0.69 -2.59 -17.79
N ARG A 154 0.25 -3.07 -18.61
CA ARG A 154 1.66 -2.71 -18.53
C ARG A 154 1.87 -1.20 -18.66
N GLN A 155 1.15 -0.54 -19.58
CA GLN A 155 1.21 0.91 -19.75
C GLN A 155 0.65 1.66 -18.55
N VAL A 156 -0.46 1.19 -17.97
CA VAL A 156 -1.03 1.76 -16.73
C VAL A 156 -0.02 1.66 -15.59
N ASP A 157 0.61 0.50 -15.41
CA ASP A 157 1.62 0.29 -14.36
C ASP A 157 2.83 1.22 -14.56
N GLN A 158 3.28 1.38 -15.82
CA GLN A 158 4.37 2.30 -16.16
C GLN A 158 4.03 3.75 -15.86
N LEU A 159 2.88 4.22 -16.33
CA LEU A 159 2.41 5.58 -16.08
C LEU A 159 2.18 5.83 -14.58
N THR A 160 1.74 4.82 -13.84
CA THR A 160 1.56 4.93 -12.37
C THR A 160 2.91 5.08 -11.67
N ASN A 161 3.92 4.30 -12.07
CA ASN A 161 5.27 4.42 -11.53
C ASN A 161 5.95 5.76 -11.90
N GLU A 162 5.79 6.20 -13.16
CA GLU A 162 6.29 7.50 -13.60
C GLU A 162 5.61 8.65 -12.86
N LYS A 163 4.28 8.59 -12.69
CA LYS A 163 3.52 9.55 -11.89
C LYS A 163 4.04 9.60 -10.46
N ALA A 164 4.20 8.46 -9.78
CA ALA A 164 4.72 8.40 -8.42
C ALA A 164 6.12 9.01 -8.32
N ARG A 165 6.99 8.74 -9.31
CA ARG A 165 8.34 9.33 -9.37
C ARG A 165 8.30 10.86 -9.54
N VAL A 166 7.42 11.37 -10.40
CA VAL A 166 7.25 12.81 -10.62
C VAL A 166 6.64 13.49 -9.39
N GLU A 167 5.70 12.85 -8.70
CA GLU A 167 5.11 13.35 -7.45
C GLU A 167 6.18 13.49 -6.36
N VAL A 168 7.03 12.47 -6.17
CA VAL A 168 8.17 12.57 -5.24
C VAL A 168 9.13 13.69 -5.63
N HIS A 169 9.43 13.87 -6.92
CA HIS A 169 10.31 14.95 -7.35
C HIS A 169 9.69 16.34 -7.13
N ARG A 170 8.38 16.48 -7.38
CA ARG A 170 7.62 17.70 -7.08
C ARG A 170 7.67 18.01 -5.58
N ASP A 171 7.46 17.02 -4.73
CA ASP A 171 7.45 17.21 -3.27
C ASP A 171 8.84 17.61 -2.77
N ASN A 172 9.90 16.94 -3.25
CA ASN A 172 11.29 17.34 -2.95
C ASN A 172 11.59 18.78 -3.40
N LEU A 173 11.15 19.18 -4.60
CA LEU A 173 11.31 20.56 -5.08
C LEU A 173 10.49 21.56 -4.25
N SER A 174 9.31 21.17 -3.77
CA SER A 174 8.50 22.00 -2.87
C SER A 174 9.23 22.23 -1.55
N ASP A 175 9.78 21.17 -0.95
CA ASP A 175 10.57 21.26 0.28
C ASP A 175 11.81 22.15 0.10
N ASP A 176 12.50 22.04 -1.04
CA ASP A 176 13.65 22.90 -1.34
C ASP A 176 13.24 24.37 -1.53
N VAL A 177 12.08 24.64 -2.16
CA VAL A 177 11.53 25.99 -2.27
C VAL A 177 11.19 26.55 -0.89
N ASP A 178 10.59 25.76 0.00
CA ASP A 178 10.24 26.22 1.34
C ASP A 178 11.48 26.46 2.21
N ARG A 179 12.50 25.61 2.13
CA ARG A 179 13.82 25.86 2.74
C ARG A 179 14.48 27.14 2.22
N LEU A 180 14.37 27.42 0.92
CA LEU A 180 14.91 28.66 0.35
C LEU A 180 14.12 29.89 0.80
N ARG A 181 12.80 29.78 0.98
CA ARG A 181 11.96 30.85 1.53
C ARG A 181 12.31 31.15 2.98
N GLU A 182 12.51 30.12 3.80
CA GLU A 182 12.94 30.27 5.20
C GLU A 182 14.29 30.97 5.29
N LYS A 183 15.28 30.50 4.52
CA LYS A 183 16.61 31.16 4.43
C LYS A 183 16.51 32.60 3.96
N LEU A 184 15.67 32.89 2.96
CA LEU A 184 15.47 34.27 2.49
C LEU A 184 14.89 35.15 3.61
N GLN A 185 13.93 34.65 4.38
CA GLN A 185 13.34 35.38 5.49
C GLN A 185 14.35 35.62 6.61
N GLU A 186 15.19 34.63 6.94
CA GLU A 186 16.30 34.79 7.90
C GLU A 186 17.30 35.86 7.45
N GLU A 187 17.74 35.82 6.19
CA GLU A 187 18.65 36.82 5.61
C GLU A 187 18.01 38.22 5.58
N MET A 188 16.71 38.32 5.32
CA MET A 188 15.98 39.58 5.40
C MET A 188 15.98 40.14 6.82
N MET A 189 15.70 39.31 7.83
CA MET A 189 15.74 39.74 9.23
C MET A 189 17.15 40.15 9.67
N GLN A 190 18.18 39.39 9.28
CA GLN A 190 19.59 39.75 9.56
C GLN A 190 19.97 41.07 8.90
N ARG A 191 19.52 41.30 7.65
CA ARG A 191 19.73 42.58 6.95
C ARG A 191 19.06 43.72 7.71
N GLU A 192 17.80 43.57 8.13
CA GLU A 192 17.06 44.58 8.89
C GLU A 192 17.73 44.88 10.25
N GLU A 193 18.19 43.86 10.97
CA GLU A 193 18.94 44.02 12.22
C GLU A 193 20.26 44.77 12.00
N SER A 194 21.00 44.43 10.93
CA SER A 194 22.25 45.12 10.57
C SER A 194 22.00 46.58 10.15
N GLU A 195 20.91 46.85 9.43
CA GLU A 195 20.51 48.19 8.99
C GLU A 195 20.09 49.05 10.19
N SER A 196 19.31 48.47 11.12
CA SER A 196 18.95 49.10 12.39
C SER A 196 20.17 49.44 13.24
N THR A 197 21.11 48.49 13.38
CA THR A 197 22.38 48.69 14.11
C THR A 197 23.22 49.80 13.47
N MET A 198 23.34 49.80 12.14
CA MET A 198 24.04 50.86 11.40
C MET A 198 23.37 52.23 11.62
N GLN A 199 22.03 52.28 11.64
CA GLN A 199 21.30 53.52 11.89
C GLN A 199 21.53 54.03 13.32
N SER A 200 21.59 53.14 14.31
CA SER A 200 21.97 53.49 15.69
C SER A 200 23.37 54.08 15.74
N PHE A 201 24.37 53.42 15.14
CA PHE A 201 25.74 53.93 15.11
C PHE A 201 25.86 55.29 14.42
N ARG A 202 25.05 55.53 13.38
CA ARG A 202 25.00 56.85 12.75
C ARG A 202 24.48 57.91 13.72
N GLY A 203 23.44 57.60 14.48
CA GLY A 203 22.95 58.47 15.55
C GLY A 203 24.01 58.73 16.62
N ASP A 204 24.77 57.71 17.03
CA ASP A 204 25.86 57.85 18.00
C ASP A 204 26.98 58.75 17.46
N VAL A 205 27.33 58.63 16.19
CA VAL A 205 28.31 59.51 15.53
C VAL A 205 27.82 60.95 15.49
N ASP A 206 26.56 61.18 15.14
CA ASP A 206 25.96 62.52 15.12
C ASP A 206 25.94 63.13 16.53
N ASN A 207 25.57 62.36 17.55
CA ASN A 207 25.60 62.78 18.97
C ASN A 207 27.02 63.08 19.46
N ALA A 208 28.00 62.27 19.08
CA ALA A 208 29.41 62.50 19.39
C ALA A 208 29.93 63.76 18.67
N ALA A 209 29.51 64.01 17.43
CA ALA A 209 29.87 65.21 16.69
C ALA A 209 29.28 66.48 17.34
N LEU A 210 28.02 66.45 17.78
CA LEU A 210 27.40 67.54 18.54
C LEU A 210 28.14 67.80 19.85
N SER A 211 28.44 66.74 20.60
CA SER A 211 29.19 66.84 21.86
C SER A 211 30.58 67.44 21.65
N ARG A 212 31.27 67.04 20.57
CA ARG A 212 32.57 67.62 20.19
C ARG A 212 32.44 69.10 19.88
N LEU A 213 31.44 69.51 19.11
CA LEU A 213 31.20 70.90 18.73
C LEU A 213 30.89 71.77 19.96
N ASP A 214 30.09 71.27 20.89
CA ASP A 214 29.81 71.99 22.14
C ASP A 214 31.05 72.16 23.02
N LEU A 215 31.91 71.13 23.07
CA LEU A 215 33.22 71.24 23.74
C LEU A 215 34.16 72.22 23.03
N GLU A 216 34.19 72.22 21.69
CA GLU A 216 34.96 73.19 20.89
C GLU A 216 34.52 74.63 21.21
N ARG A 217 33.21 74.91 21.22
CA ARG A 217 32.67 76.22 21.63
C ARG A 217 33.03 76.59 23.06
N LYS A 218 33.02 75.63 23.98
CA LYS A 218 33.39 75.87 25.38
C LYS A 218 34.87 76.23 25.50
N VAL A 219 35.72 75.56 24.73
CA VAL A 219 37.16 75.87 24.64
C VAL A 219 37.37 77.28 24.09
N GLU A 220 36.69 77.64 22.99
CA GLU A 220 36.77 78.99 22.41
C GLU A 220 36.33 80.07 23.42
N SER A 221 35.17 79.88 24.07
CA SER A 221 34.66 80.80 25.09
C SER A 221 35.63 80.97 26.27
N LEU A 222 36.21 79.88 26.78
CA LEU A 222 37.20 79.95 27.86
C LEU A 222 38.49 80.63 27.39
N GLN A 223 38.88 80.44 26.13
CA GLN A 223 40.06 81.10 25.55
C GLN A 223 39.84 82.60 25.40
N GLU A 224 38.65 83.04 25.00
CA GLU A 224 38.25 84.44 24.98
C GLU A 224 38.25 85.06 26.37
N GLU A 225 37.72 84.35 27.38
CA GLU A 225 37.73 84.78 28.78
C GLU A 225 39.16 84.94 29.32
N ILE A 226 40.05 83.97 29.06
CA ILE A 226 41.48 84.06 29.40
C ILE A 226 42.12 85.29 28.74
N ASN A 227 41.82 85.54 27.46
CA ASN A 227 42.38 86.68 26.74
C ASN A 227 41.85 88.01 27.28
N PHE A 228 40.57 88.06 27.68
CA PHE A 228 39.98 89.22 28.33
C PHE A 228 40.64 89.51 29.68
N LEU A 229 40.78 88.49 30.55
CA LEU A 229 41.44 88.63 31.85
C LEU A 229 42.90 89.07 31.71
N LYS A 230 43.63 88.54 30.73
CA LYS A 230 45.00 88.99 30.45
C LYS A 230 45.06 90.47 30.10
N LYS A 231 44.19 90.94 29.20
CA LYS A 231 44.12 92.37 28.83
C LYS A 231 43.76 93.24 30.03
N LEU A 232 42.77 92.81 30.83
CA LEU A 232 42.36 93.53 32.04
C LEU A 232 43.54 93.65 33.03
N HIS A 233 44.25 92.55 33.28
CA HIS A 233 45.41 92.57 34.18
C HIS A 233 46.55 93.44 33.62
N ASP A 234 46.80 93.40 32.31
CA ASP A 234 47.81 94.28 31.69
C ASP A 234 47.43 95.76 31.84
N GLU A 235 46.14 96.11 31.69
CA GLU A 235 45.62 97.46 31.92
C GLU A 235 45.71 97.88 33.39
N GLU A 236 45.31 97.02 34.34
CA GLU A 236 45.43 97.28 35.78
C GLU A 236 46.89 97.43 36.21
N LEU A 237 47.80 96.63 35.66
CA LEU A 237 49.24 96.76 35.91
C LEU A 237 49.77 98.09 35.39
N LEU A 238 49.35 98.53 34.20
CA LEU A 238 49.70 99.85 33.66
C LEU A 238 49.14 100.97 34.52
N GLU A 239 47.89 100.85 34.97
CA GLU A 239 47.27 101.83 35.85
C GLU A 239 47.99 101.90 37.19
N LEU A 240 48.27 100.77 37.84
CA LEU A 240 49.03 100.72 39.09
C LEU A 240 50.46 101.26 38.92
N GLN A 241 51.12 100.96 37.80
CA GLN A 241 52.43 101.51 37.50
C GLN A 241 52.36 103.04 37.31
N SER A 242 51.31 103.54 36.67
CA SER A 242 51.03 104.97 36.55
C SER A 242 50.72 105.62 37.91
N GLN A 243 49.92 104.96 38.75
CA GLN A 243 49.61 105.42 40.10
C GLN A 243 50.86 105.41 40.97
N VAL A 244 51.77 104.45 40.85
CA VAL A 244 53.07 104.44 41.53
C VAL A 244 53.95 105.60 41.06
N GLN A 245 53.96 105.92 39.76
CA GLN A 245 54.66 107.10 39.23
C GLN A 245 54.04 108.42 39.70
N VAL A 246 52.71 108.52 39.72
CA VAL A 246 51.96 109.70 40.16
C VAL A 246 52.06 109.86 41.68
N SER A 247 52.03 108.78 42.47
CA SER A 247 52.23 108.83 43.93
C SER A 247 53.70 109.10 44.31
N GLN A 248 54.66 108.84 43.42
CA GLN A 248 56.01 109.40 43.54
C GLN A 248 56.08 110.92 43.25
N GLN A 249 55.10 111.50 42.54
CA GLN A 249 55.06 112.92 42.17
C GLN A 249 54.03 113.76 42.95
N VAL A 250 53.11 113.15 43.69
CA VAL A 250 52.02 113.86 44.38
C VAL A 250 51.97 113.41 45.84
N GLN A 251 53.01 113.80 46.59
CA GLN A 251 52.90 114.02 48.03
C GLN A 251 52.64 115.52 48.23
N MET A 252 51.42 115.98 47.95
CA MET A 252 50.99 117.33 48.33
C MET A 252 49.54 117.33 48.81
N ASP A 253 49.45 117.61 50.11
CA ASP A 253 48.35 118.17 50.90
C ASP A 253 47.08 118.53 50.14
N ILE A 254 45.99 117.82 50.47
CA ILE A 254 44.64 118.36 50.33
C ILE A 254 43.98 118.30 51.70
N ASP A 255 43.97 119.49 52.31
CA ASP A 255 43.27 119.85 53.53
C ASP A 255 41.74 119.76 53.28
N VAL A 256 41.13 118.64 53.70
CA VAL A 256 39.69 118.43 53.56
C VAL A 256 38.97 119.15 54.71
N VAL A 257 38.50 120.34 54.38
CA VAL A 257 37.51 121.12 55.13
C VAL A 257 36.42 120.19 55.64
N LYS A 258 36.31 120.09 56.98
CA LYS A 258 35.31 119.27 57.69
C LYS A 258 33.93 119.44 57.06
N PRO A 259 33.44 118.44 56.29
CA PRO A 259 32.02 118.34 56.02
C PRO A 259 31.38 117.89 57.34
N ASP A 260 30.09 118.14 57.50
CA ASP A 260 29.35 117.73 58.69
C ASP A 260 29.52 116.22 58.97
N LEU A 261 30.46 115.93 59.88
CA LEU A 261 30.92 114.58 60.21
C LEU A 261 29.76 113.74 60.73
N THR A 262 28.74 114.39 61.29
CA THR A 262 27.57 113.74 61.85
C THR A 262 26.65 113.21 60.76
N GLY A 263 26.48 113.96 59.66
CA GLY A 263 25.75 113.53 58.47
C GLY A 263 26.50 112.42 57.72
N ALA A 264 27.79 112.61 57.47
CA ALA A 264 28.62 111.61 56.79
C ALA A 264 28.78 110.30 57.59
N LEU A 265 28.95 110.37 58.92
CA LEU A 265 28.97 109.17 59.78
C LEU A 265 27.60 108.50 59.88
N ARG A 266 26.50 109.27 59.83
CA ARG A 266 25.14 108.72 59.75
C ARG A 266 24.90 108.02 58.41
N ASP A 267 25.37 108.59 57.31
CA ASP A 267 25.28 107.99 55.98
C ASP A 267 26.16 106.75 55.85
N VAL A 268 27.39 106.78 56.35
CA VAL A 268 28.27 105.60 56.41
C VAL A 268 27.63 104.51 57.26
N ARG A 269 27.09 104.84 58.43
CA ARG A 269 26.38 103.88 59.28
C ARG A 269 25.15 103.31 58.57
N SER A 270 24.35 104.15 57.91
CA SER A 270 23.19 103.71 57.12
C SER A 270 23.61 102.80 55.96
N GLN A 271 24.72 103.10 55.27
CA GLN A 271 25.25 102.24 54.23
C GLN A 271 25.76 100.90 54.76
N TYR A 272 26.44 100.87 55.91
CA TYR A 272 26.85 99.62 56.56
C TYR A 272 25.65 98.81 57.04
N GLU A 273 24.61 99.45 57.58
CA GLU A 273 23.38 98.79 58.01
C GLU A 273 22.61 98.22 56.80
N ASN A 274 22.55 98.96 55.70
CA ASN A 274 22.00 98.47 54.43
C ASN A 274 22.84 97.34 53.83
N LEU A 275 24.18 97.43 53.87
CA LEU A 275 25.07 96.40 53.35
C LEU A 275 25.00 95.12 54.19
N ALA A 276 24.95 95.25 55.51
CA ALA A 276 24.75 94.12 56.43
C ALA A 276 23.38 93.47 56.21
N SER A 277 22.33 94.28 56.00
CA SER A 277 20.99 93.78 55.71
C SER A 277 20.94 93.06 54.36
N LYS A 278 21.56 93.63 53.32
CA LYS A 278 21.70 92.99 52.00
C LYS A 278 22.49 91.70 52.06
N ASN A 279 23.64 91.68 52.74
CA ASN A 279 24.46 90.47 52.91
C ASN A 279 23.70 89.37 53.67
N MET A 280 22.96 89.73 54.72
CA MET A 280 22.09 88.78 55.43
C MET A 280 21.01 88.20 54.50
N GLN A 281 20.36 89.04 53.70
CA GLN A 281 19.31 88.61 52.76
C GLN A 281 19.87 87.76 51.61
N GLU A 282 20.98 88.18 51.01
CA GLU A 282 21.69 87.42 49.97
C GLU A 282 22.16 86.06 50.49
N SER A 283 22.64 86.00 51.74
CA SER A 283 23.01 84.72 52.37
C SER A 283 21.79 83.83 52.60
N ASP A 284 20.67 84.38 53.08
CA ASP A 284 19.43 83.61 53.29
C ASP A 284 18.84 83.10 51.96
N ASP A 285 18.81 83.94 50.93
CA ASP A 285 18.38 83.58 49.58
C ASP A 285 19.32 82.53 48.96
N TRP A 286 20.63 82.64 49.18
CA TRP A 286 21.62 81.64 48.76
C TRP A 286 21.39 80.29 49.45
N TYR A 287 21.18 80.28 50.77
CA TYR A 287 20.86 79.05 51.50
C TYR A 287 19.54 78.45 51.03
N LYS A 288 18.48 79.25 50.86
CA LYS A 288 17.20 78.79 50.32
C LYS A 288 17.34 78.17 48.94
N SER A 289 18.08 78.82 48.03
CA SER A 289 18.35 78.27 46.71
C SER A 289 19.12 76.95 46.80
N LYS A 290 20.14 76.86 47.66
CA LYS A 290 20.90 75.61 47.84
C LYS A 290 20.07 74.49 48.44
N PHE A 291 19.20 74.79 49.40
CA PHE A 291 18.27 73.80 49.94
C PHE A 291 17.25 73.35 48.90
N ALA A 292 16.73 74.26 48.08
CA ALA A 292 15.84 73.92 46.98
C ALA A 292 16.54 73.02 45.95
N ASP A 293 17.75 73.37 45.51
CA ASP A 293 18.55 72.57 44.57
C ASP A 293 18.83 71.15 45.10
N LEU A 294 19.22 71.03 46.38
CA LEU A 294 19.46 69.73 47.01
C LEU A 294 18.18 68.91 47.13
N THR A 295 17.05 69.54 47.49
CA THR A 295 15.75 68.88 47.59
C THR A 295 15.28 68.38 46.22
N ASP A 296 15.39 69.22 45.20
CA ASP A 296 15.08 68.88 43.82
C ASP A 296 15.96 67.74 43.29
N SER A 297 17.27 67.81 43.54
CA SER A 297 18.21 66.74 43.16
C SER A 297 17.88 65.43 43.87
N ALA A 298 17.52 65.48 45.16
CA ALA A 298 17.09 64.30 45.90
C ALA A 298 15.76 63.73 45.36
N ALA A 299 14.82 64.59 44.96
CA ALA A 299 13.55 64.18 44.35
C ALA A 299 13.78 63.49 43.00
N ARG A 300 14.62 64.06 42.12
CA ARG A 300 14.99 63.46 40.82
C ARG A 300 15.68 62.10 40.99
N ASN A 301 16.57 61.97 41.97
CA ASN A 301 17.23 60.70 42.27
C ASN A 301 16.22 59.65 42.80
N ASN A 302 15.31 60.03 43.70
CA ASN A 302 14.25 59.14 44.16
C ASN A 302 13.32 58.67 43.04
N GLU A 303 12.94 59.56 42.11
CA GLU A 303 12.13 59.17 40.96
C GLU A 303 12.89 58.24 40.01
N SER A 304 14.17 58.53 39.74
CA SER A 304 15.03 57.64 38.94
C SER A 304 15.16 56.25 39.57
N LEU A 305 15.32 56.18 40.90
CA LEU A 305 15.34 54.92 41.64
C LEU A 305 14.00 54.19 41.58
N ARG A 306 12.87 54.93 41.59
CA ARG A 306 11.52 54.35 41.46
C ARG A 306 11.33 53.72 40.08
N ILE A 307 11.72 54.42 39.02
CA ILE A 307 11.66 53.93 37.63
C ILE A 307 12.55 52.69 37.48
N ALA A 308 13.81 52.74 37.92
CA ALA A 308 14.71 51.59 37.85
C ALA A 308 14.15 50.36 38.60
N LYS A 309 13.53 50.57 39.77
CA LYS A 309 12.83 49.49 40.50
C LYS A 309 11.64 48.93 39.73
N GLN A 310 10.89 49.77 39.04
CA GLN A 310 9.77 49.32 38.21
C GLN A 310 10.26 48.48 37.03
N GLU A 311 11.29 48.95 36.31
CA GLU A 311 11.92 48.21 35.22
C GLU A 311 12.43 46.84 35.66
N VAL A 312 13.12 46.76 36.80
CA VAL A 312 13.56 45.46 37.37
C VAL A 312 12.37 44.52 37.64
N ASN A 313 11.24 45.03 38.12
CA ASN A 313 10.05 44.21 38.34
C ASN A 313 9.42 43.75 37.03
N ASP A 314 9.41 44.59 35.99
CA ASP A 314 8.88 44.24 34.68
C ASP A 314 9.76 43.19 33.99
N TYR A 315 11.09 43.34 34.04
CA TYR A 315 12.02 42.30 33.58
C TYR A 315 11.84 40.98 34.36
N ARG A 316 11.65 41.05 35.68
CA ARG A 316 11.38 39.85 36.50
C ARG A 316 10.09 39.15 36.06
N ARG A 317 9.03 39.90 35.75
CA ARG A 317 7.78 39.35 35.23
C ARG A 317 7.96 38.73 33.84
N GLN A 318 8.72 39.39 32.96
CA GLN A 318 9.01 38.88 31.63
C GLN A 318 9.80 37.56 31.70
N VAL A 319 10.83 37.49 32.55
CA VAL A 319 11.59 36.26 32.79
C VAL A 319 10.67 35.14 33.29
N GLN A 320 9.77 35.44 34.23
CA GLN A 320 8.82 34.42 34.73
C GLN A 320 7.85 33.96 33.63
N ALA A 321 7.33 34.87 32.80
CA ALA A 321 6.44 34.54 31.70
C ALA A 321 7.14 33.64 30.66
N LEU A 322 8.35 34.01 30.24
CA LEU A 322 9.17 33.21 29.32
C LEU A 322 9.54 31.85 29.92
N THR A 323 9.81 31.77 31.22
CA THR A 323 10.08 30.49 31.90
C THR A 323 8.86 29.58 31.84
N CYS A 324 7.67 30.10 32.14
CA CYS A 324 6.42 29.34 32.03
C CYS A 324 6.14 28.87 30.59
N GLU A 325 6.43 29.71 29.59
CA GLU A 325 6.28 29.36 28.18
C GLU A 325 7.25 28.24 27.77
N ILE A 326 8.51 28.32 28.19
CA ILE A 326 9.51 27.27 27.98
C ILE A 326 9.04 25.95 28.60
N ASP A 327 8.54 25.96 29.83
CA ASP A 327 8.07 24.76 30.51
C ASP A 327 6.81 24.18 29.85
N ALA A 328 5.91 25.02 29.34
CA ALA A 328 4.75 24.59 28.57
C ALA A 328 5.15 23.95 27.23
N LEU A 329 6.10 24.55 26.50
CA LEU A 329 6.63 24.01 25.25
C LEU A 329 7.38 22.69 25.47
N LYS A 330 8.17 22.58 26.54
CA LYS A 330 8.81 21.32 26.94
C LYS A 330 7.78 20.23 27.22
N GLY A 331 6.73 20.53 27.99
CA GLY A 331 5.65 19.59 28.25
C GLY A 331 4.92 19.15 26.98
N SER A 332 4.69 20.07 26.03
CA SER A 332 4.12 19.75 24.72
C SER A 332 5.05 18.86 23.90
N ASN A 333 6.36 19.14 23.89
CA ASN A 333 7.34 18.35 23.17
C ASN A 333 7.42 16.92 23.73
N GLU A 334 7.51 16.78 25.06
CA GLU A 334 7.50 15.46 25.72
C GLU A 334 6.21 14.67 25.43
N SER A 335 5.07 15.36 25.28
CA SER A 335 3.79 14.75 24.86
C SER A 335 3.86 14.21 23.44
N MET A 336 4.35 15.03 22.50
CA MET A 336 4.49 14.63 21.09
C MET A 336 5.50 13.48 20.92
N GLU A 337 6.63 13.53 21.62
CA GLU A 337 7.62 12.44 21.62
C GLU A 337 7.07 11.13 22.19
N ARG A 338 6.17 11.22 23.19
CA ARG A 338 5.48 10.04 23.71
C ARG A 338 4.49 9.47 22.70
N GLN A 339 3.67 10.32 22.07
CA GLN A 339 2.73 9.89 21.02
C GLN A 339 3.46 9.27 19.82
N MET A 340 4.61 9.82 19.43
CA MET A 340 5.45 9.27 18.36
C MET A 340 5.96 7.87 18.72
N ARG A 341 6.49 7.69 19.94
CA ARG A 341 6.93 6.37 20.42
C ARG A 341 5.80 5.35 20.50
N GLU A 342 4.64 5.75 21.01
CA GLU A 342 3.45 4.88 21.05
C GLU A 342 3.00 4.49 19.63
N MET A 343 3.07 5.41 18.67
CA MET A 343 2.76 5.13 17.27
C MET A 343 3.77 4.18 16.63
N GLU A 344 5.06 4.39 16.86
CA GLU A 344 6.14 3.49 16.41
C GLU A 344 5.97 2.08 17.00
N GLU A 345 5.67 1.97 18.29
CA GLU A 345 5.41 0.69 18.96
C GLU A 345 4.18 -0.01 18.37
N ASN A 346 3.08 0.73 18.15
CA ASN A 346 1.88 0.20 17.52
C ASN A 346 2.15 -0.31 16.10
N PHE A 347 2.90 0.44 15.28
CA PHE A 347 3.28 -0.01 13.94
C PHE A 347 4.23 -1.22 13.98
N SER A 348 5.16 -1.27 14.93
CA SER A 348 6.02 -2.43 15.13
C SER A 348 5.20 -3.67 15.50
N MET A 349 4.20 -3.52 16.37
CA MET A 349 3.29 -4.61 16.72
C MET A 349 2.45 -5.07 15.52
N GLU A 350 1.91 -4.13 14.75
CA GLU A 350 1.10 -4.44 13.56
C GLU A 350 1.95 -5.15 12.49
N SER A 351 3.18 -4.67 12.26
CA SER A 351 4.14 -5.29 11.35
C SER A 351 4.51 -6.71 11.79
N SER A 352 4.76 -6.92 13.08
CA SER A 352 4.98 -8.26 13.63
C SER A 352 3.75 -9.15 13.41
N GLY A 353 2.54 -8.64 13.66
CA GLY A 353 1.30 -9.38 13.42
C GLY A 353 1.11 -9.77 11.96
N TYR A 354 1.44 -8.90 11.01
CA TYR A 354 1.44 -9.26 9.58
C TYR A 354 2.51 -10.31 9.24
N GLN A 355 3.70 -10.21 9.83
CA GLN A 355 4.76 -11.19 9.63
C GLN A 355 4.39 -12.57 10.19
N ASP A 356 3.72 -12.62 11.34
CA ASP A 356 3.21 -13.85 11.94
C ASP A 356 2.10 -14.46 11.05
N ASN A 357 1.18 -13.63 10.54
CA ASN A 357 0.14 -14.08 9.61
C ASN A 357 0.73 -14.63 8.31
N ILE A 358 1.74 -13.97 7.73
CA ILE A 358 2.46 -14.47 6.56
C ILE A 358 3.11 -15.82 6.88
N SER A 359 3.79 -15.92 8.03
CA SER A 359 4.45 -17.14 8.46
C SER A 359 3.46 -18.31 8.63
N GLY A 360 2.28 -18.04 9.21
CA GLY A 360 1.19 -19.03 9.31
C GLY A 360 0.66 -19.48 7.96
N MET A 361 0.41 -18.55 7.03
CA MET A 361 -0.03 -18.91 5.67
C MET A 361 1.05 -19.69 4.90
N GLU A 362 2.32 -19.35 5.09
CA GLU A 362 3.43 -20.12 4.50
C GLU A 362 3.51 -21.54 5.07
N GLU A 363 3.25 -21.72 6.37
CA GLU A 363 3.18 -23.02 7.01
C GLU A 363 2.01 -23.84 6.45
N ASP A 364 0.82 -23.25 6.33
CA ASP A 364 -0.35 -23.89 5.71
C ASP A 364 -0.08 -24.32 4.25
N ILE A 365 0.64 -23.50 3.49
CA ILE A 365 1.06 -23.86 2.13
C ILE A 365 2.03 -25.04 2.15
N ARG A 366 2.97 -25.10 3.11
CA ARG A 366 3.91 -26.23 3.25
C ARG A 366 3.16 -27.50 3.63
N THR A 367 2.24 -27.45 4.60
CA THR A 367 1.45 -28.62 5.03
C THR A 367 0.59 -29.16 3.87
N MET A 368 -0.11 -28.29 3.14
CA MET A 368 -0.89 -28.72 1.96
C MET A 368 -0.02 -29.32 0.86
N LYS A 369 1.20 -28.80 0.64
CA LYS A 369 2.15 -29.39 -0.31
C LYS A 369 2.59 -30.79 0.13
N ASP A 370 2.89 -30.98 1.41
CA ASP A 370 3.27 -32.27 1.97
C ASP A 370 2.12 -33.29 1.90
N GLU A 371 0.89 -32.85 2.17
CA GLU A 371 -0.32 -33.65 2.00
C GLU A 371 -0.54 -34.05 0.55
N MET A 372 -0.39 -33.12 -0.40
CA MET A 372 -0.48 -33.41 -1.82
C MET A 372 0.60 -34.42 -2.26
N ALA A 373 1.83 -34.26 -1.79
CA ALA A 373 2.91 -35.21 -2.05
C ALA A 373 2.65 -36.59 -1.44
N ARG A 374 1.97 -36.66 -0.28
CA ARG A 374 1.52 -37.90 0.34
C ARG A 374 0.44 -38.58 -0.50
N HIS A 375 -0.57 -37.84 -0.95
CA HIS A 375 -1.62 -38.37 -1.83
C HIS A 375 -1.07 -38.88 -3.16
N LEU A 376 -0.13 -38.16 -3.77
CA LEU A 376 0.53 -38.63 -5.00
C LEU A 376 1.24 -39.97 -4.80
N ARG A 377 1.90 -40.17 -3.65
CA ARG A 377 2.50 -41.47 -3.30
C ARG A 377 1.45 -42.57 -3.14
N GLU A 378 0.37 -42.29 -2.40
CA GLU A 378 -0.74 -43.25 -2.23
C GLU A 378 -1.39 -43.64 -3.56
N TYR A 379 -1.59 -42.70 -4.48
CA TYR A 379 -2.10 -42.97 -5.82
C TYR A 379 -1.14 -43.82 -6.65
N GLN A 380 0.16 -43.56 -6.56
CA GLN A 380 1.17 -44.37 -7.24
C GLN A 380 1.19 -45.81 -6.70
N ASP A 381 1.09 -45.99 -5.39
CA ASP A 381 1.03 -47.32 -4.76
C ASP A 381 -0.24 -48.08 -5.18
N LEU A 382 -1.39 -47.40 -5.20
CA LEU A 382 -2.65 -47.99 -5.68
C LEU A 382 -2.58 -48.37 -7.17
N LEU A 383 -1.94 -47.54 -8.00
CA LEU A 383 -1.68 -47.85 -9.40
C LEU A 383 -0.81 -49.11 -9.54
N ASN A 384 0.26 -49.22 -8.72
CA ASN A 384 1.12 -50.40 -8.70
C ASN A 384 0.33 -51.67 -8.34
N VAL A 385 -0.53 -51.60 -7.32
CA VAL A 385 -1.43 -52.71 -6.95
C VAL A 385 -2.38 -53.07 -8.09
N LYS A 386 -2.99 -52.07 -8.75
CA LYS A 386 -3.87 -52.30 -9.89
C LYS A 386 -3.14 -52.99 -11.04
N MET A 387 -1.91 -52.58 -11.35
CA MET A 387 -1.09 -53.23 -12.37
C MET A 387 -0.77 -54.68 -12.01
N ALA A 388 -0.46 -54.97 -10.73
CA ALA A 388 -0.25 -56.33 -10.27
C ALA A 388 -1.51 -57.19 -10.45
N LEU A 389 -2.69 -56.66 -10.09
CA LEU A 389 -3.97 -57.35 -10.29
C LEU A 389 -4.29 -57.58 -11.77
N ASP A 390 -4.00 -56.63 -12.66
CA ASP A 390 -4.18 -56.83 -14.10
C ASP A 390 -3.31 -57.98 -14.62
N ILE A 391 -2.06 -58.09 -14.14
CA ILE A 391 -1.16 -59.20 -14.46
C ILE A 391 -1.75 -60.51 -13.93
N GLU A 392 -2.21 -60.56 -12.69
CA GLU A 392 -2.87 -61.74 -12.12
C GLU A 392 -4.09 -62.16 -12.95
N ILE A 393 -4.99 -61.24 -13.29
CA ILE A 393 -6.16 -61.51 -14.15
C ILE A 393 -5.72 -62.04 -15.52
N ALA A 394 -4.70 -61.45 -16.14
CA ALA A 394 -4.16 -61.93 -17.41
C ALA A 394 -3.61 -63.37 -17.29
N THR A 395 -2.91 -63.68 -16.21
CA THR A 395 -2.43 -65.06 -15.96
C THR A 395 -3.57 -66.04 -15.71
N TYR A 396 -4.59 -65.66 -14.93
CA TYR A 396 -5.77 -66.49 -14.70
C TYR A 396 -6.54 -66.76 -15.99
N ARG A 397 -6.72 -65.75 -16.86
CA ARG A 397 -7.32 -65.91 -18.19
C ARG A 397 -6.53 -66.92 -19.04
N LYS A 398 -5.20 -66.78 -19.09
CA LYS A 398 -4.33 -67.70 -19.84
C LYS A 398 -4.41 -69.15 -19.32
N LEU A 399 -4.48 -69.35 -18.00
CA LEU A 399 -4.64 -70.68 -17.40
C LEU A 399 -6.02 -71.30 -17.71
N LEU A 400 -7.08 -70.50 -17.72
CA LEU A 400 -8.43 -70.93 -18.11
C LEU A 400 -8.49 -71.33 -19.59
N GLU A 401 -7.86 -70.56 -20.47
CA GLU A 401 -7.70 -70.88 -21.90
C GLU A 401 -6.86 -72.16 -22.10
N GLY A 402 -5.76 -72.32 -21.37
CA GLY A 402 -4.94 -73.54 -21.39
C GLY A 402 -5.68 -74.79 -20.88
N ARG A 403 -6.64 -74.64 -19.96
CA ARG A 403 -7.56 -75.73 -19.58
C ARG A 403 -8.53 -76.11 -20.70
N GLY A 404 -8.95 -75.12 -21.50
CA GLY A 404 -9.70 -75.33 -22.74
C GLY A 404 -8.88 -76.05 -23.82
N GLU A 405 -7.59 -75.73 -23.92
CA GLU A 405 -6.64 -76.44 -24.78
C GLU A 405 -6.45 -77.89 -24.32
N ILE A 406 -6.27 -78.15 -23.01
CA ILE A 406 -6.16 -79.52 -22.48
C ILE A 406 -7.45 -80.33 -22.74
N ALA A 407 -8.63 -79.72 -22.63
CA ALA A 407 -9.90 -80.37 -22.94
C ALA A 407 -10.08 -80.66 -24.44
N THR A 408 -9.56 -79.80 -25.32
CA THR A 408 -9.58 -80.01 -26.77
C THR A 408 -8.53 -81.02 -27.22
N TYR A 409 -7.32 -81.03 -26.65
CA TYR A 409 -6.32 -82.07 -26.85
C TYR A 409 -6.78 -83.45 -26.33
N ARG A 410 -7.51 -83.51 -25.20
CA ARG A 410 -8.12 -84.75 -24.70
C ARG A 410 -9.19 -85.31 -25.65
N LYS A 411 -10.08 -84.46 -26.19
CA LYS A 411 -11.06 -84.86 -27.22
C LYS A 411 -10.40 -85.33 -28.52
N LEU A 412 -9.30 -84.69 -28.94
CA LEU A 412 -8.52 -85.10 -30.11
C LEU A 412 -7.81 -86.46 -29.90
N LEU A 413 -7.37 -86.75 -28.66
CA LEU A 413 -6.77 -88.04 -28.31
C LEU A 413 -7.81 -89.18 -28.20
N GLU A 414 -9.01 -88.91 -27.65
CA GLU A 414 -10.13 -89.87 -27.64
C GLU A 414 -10.58 -90.23 -29.07
N GLY A 415 -10.69 -89.24 -29.97
CA GLY A 415 -10.99 -89.50 -31.39
C GLY A 415 -9.92 -90.31 -32.13
N ARG A 416 -8.65 -90.26 -31.71
CA ARG A 416 -7.58 -91.09 -32.27
C ARG A 416 -7.67 -92.56 -31.83
N GLY A 417 -8.16 -92.84 -30.63
CA GLY A 417 -8.41 -94.21 -30.13
C GLY A 417 -9.54 -94.92 -30.91
N GLU A 418 -10.56 -94.17 -31.31
CA GLU A 418 -11.65 -94.67 -32.17
C GLU A 418 -11.13 -94.99 -33.59
N ILE A 419 -10.25 -94.16 -34.15
CA ILE A 419 -9.67 -94.41 -35.48
C ILE A 419 -8.77 -95.67 -35.48
N ALA A 420 -8.04 -95.94 -34.40
CA ALA A 420 -7.21 -97.15 -34.27
C ALA A 420 -8.06 -98.43 -34.17
N THR A 421 -9.22 -98.37 -33.52
CA THR A 421 -10.15 -99.51 -33.42
C THR A 421 -10.88 -99.77 -34.73
N TYR A 422 -11.25 -98.73 -35.49
CA TYR A 422 -11.79 -98.89 -36.86
C TYR A 422 -10.77 -99.46 -37.86
N ARG A 423 -9.47 -99.13 -37.72
CA ARG A 423 -8.42 -99.74 -38.55
C ARG A 423 -8.25 -101.24 -38.28
N LYS A 424 -8.24 -101.66 -37.01
CA LYS A 424 -8.17 -103.08 -36.61
C LYS A 424 -9.40 -103.89 -37.06
N LEU A 425 -10.59 -103.29 -37.04
CA LEU A 425 -11.83 -103.91 -37.52
C LEU A 425 -11.89 -104.04 -39.05
N LEU A 426 -11.25 -103.13 -39.78
CA LEU A 426 -11.12 -103.21 -41.25
C LEU A 426 -10.11 -104.29 -41.68
N GLU A 427 -8.99 -104.45 -40.97
CA GLU A 427 -8.05 -105.56 -41.19
C GLU A 427 -8.72 -106.93 -40.92
N GLY A 428 -9.45 -107.07 -39.82
CA GLY A 428 -10.20 -108.31 -39.51
C GLY A 428 -11.33 -108.63 -40.50
N ARG A 429 -11.94 -107.62 -41.15
CA ARG A 429 -12.93 -107.84 -42.22
C ARG A 429 -12.30 -108.28 -43.55
N GLY A 430 -11.08 -107.85 -43.84
CA GLY A 430 -10.30 -108.33 -44.99
C GLY A 430 -10.03 -109.84 -44.89
N GLU A 431 -9.68 -110.31 -43.69
CA GLU A 431 -9.43 -111.72 -43.42
C GLU A 431 -10.72 -112.58 -43.55
N ILE A 432 -11.87 -112.07 -43.11
CA ILE A 432 -13.17 -112.79 -43.25
C ILE A 432 -13.62 -112.87 -44.72
N ALA A 433 -13.31 -111.88 -45.55
CA ALA A 433 -13.61 -111.92 -46.98
C ALA A 433 -12.77 -112.98 -47.71
N THR A 434 -11.51 -113.19 -47.31
CA THR A 434 -10.67 -114.29 -47.82
C THR A 434 -11.18 -115.67 -47.39
N TYR A 435 -11.69 -115.83 -46.17
CA TYR A 435 -12.26 -117.12 -45.72
C TYR A 435 -13.62 -117.45 -46.37
N ARG A 436 -14.45 -116.45 -46.71
CA ARG A 436 -15.71 -116.70 -47.47
C ARG A 436 -15.44 -117.15 -48.91
N LYS A 437 -14.41 -116.60 -49.56
CA LYS A 437 -14.01 -116.98 -50.92
C LYS A 437 -13.43 -118.41 -51.00
N LEU A 438 -12.87 -118.92 -49.90
CA LEU A 438 -12.40 -120.30 -49.75
C LEU A 438 -13.53 -121.31 -49.49
N LEU A 439 -14.67 -120.87 -48.95
CA LEU A 439 -15.83 -121.74 -48.65
C LEU A 439 -16.82 -121.87 -49.82
N GLU A 440 -16.90 -120.90 -50.72
CA GLU A 440 -17.72 -121.00 -51.95
C GLU A 440 -17.00 -121.69 -53.12
N GLY A 441 -15.72 -122.05 -52.95
CA GLY A 441 -14.87 -122.69 -53.97
C GLY A 441 -14.67 -124.21 -53.82
N ARG A 442 -15.42 -124.89 -52.95
CA ARG A 442 -15.35 -126.35 -52.78
C ARG A 442 -16.71 -126.98 -53.07
N GLY A 443 -16.85 -127.46 -54.31
CA GLY A 443 -17.61 -128.69 -54.58
C GLY A 443 -16.89 -129.91 -54.04
#